data_AF-A0A8S3CW07-F1
#
_entry.id   AF-A0A8S3CW07-F1
#
_cell.length_a   1.000
_cell.length_b   1.000
_cell.length_c   1.000
_cell.angle_alpha   90.00
_cell.angle_beta   90.00
_cell.angle_gamma   90.00
#
_symmetry.space_group_name_H-M   'P 1'
#
loop_
_entity.id
_entity.type
_entity.pdbx_description
1 polymer ?
#
loop_
_entity_poly.entity_id
_entity_poly.type
_entity_poly.pdbx_seq_one_letter_code
_entity_poly.pdbx_strand_id
1 'polypeptide(L)' 'PSMKDKAVQIRPWLLADSDFVMDGSQPLDPRKTIFVGGVPRPLRAVELAMIMDRLYGGVCYA' A
#
# COMPACT_ATOMS: atom_id res chain seq x y z
N PRO A 1 19.14 2.32 30.79
CA PRO A 1 17.91 2.79 31.46
C PRO A 1 16.78 3.01 30.44
N SER A 2 15.72 2.22 30.48
CA SER A 2 14.49 2.52 29.72
C SER A 2 13.78 3.70 30.38
N MET A 3 13.41 4.71 29.58
CA MET A 3 12.54 5.80 30.04
C MET A 3 11.15 5.21 30.31
N LYS A 4 10.62 5.39 31.53
CA LYS A 4 9.33 4.80 31.94
C LYS A 4 8.13 5.43 31.21
N ASP A 5 8.19 6.72 30.90
CA ASP A 5 7.06 7.50 30.35
C ASP A 5 7.40 8.13 28.98
N LYS A 6 8.04 7.35 28.11
CA LYS A 6 8.31 7.83 26.75
C LYS A 6 6.98 8.03 26.01
N ALA A 7 6.74 9.23 25.51
CA ALA A 7 5.59 9.50 24.65
C ALA A 7 5.60 8.54 23.44
N VAL A 8 4.50 7.79 23.28
CA VAL A 8 4.29 6.85 22.19
C VAL A 8 3.36 7.44 21.15
N GLN A 9 3.60 7.11 19.89
CA GLN A 9 2.71 7.47 18.80
C GLN A 9 1.84 6.27 18.43
N ILE A 10 0.52 6.45 18.46
CA ILE A 10 -0.44 5.49 17.92
C ILE A 10 -0.91 6.02 16.57
N ARG A 11 -0.88 5.17 15.54
CA ARG A 11 -1.36 5.50 14.20
C ARG A 11 -2.30 4.39 13.72
N PRO A 12 -3.62 4.60 13.78
CA PRO A 12 -4.57 3.60 13.33
C PRO A 12 -4.49 3.40 11.81
N TRP A 13 -4.94 2.23 11.36
CA TRP A 13 -5.09 1.90 9.95
C TRP A 13 -6.56 2.02 9.56
N LEU A 14 -6.87 2.82 8.55
CA LEU A 14 -8.21 2.86 7.98
C LEU A 14 -8.39 1.68 7.03
N LEU A 15 -9.26 0.74 7.37
CA LEU A 15 -9.43 -0.50 6.58
C LEU A 15 -9.86 -0.25 5.13
N ALA A 16 -10.54 0.88 4.84
CA ALA A 16 -10.92 1.22 3.47
C ALA A 16 -9.71 1.54 2.56
N ASP A 17 -8.53 1.79 3.13
CA ASP A 17 -7.31 2.13 2.39
C ASP A 17 -6.33 0.94 2.26
N SER A 18 -6.70 -0.27 2.72
CA SER A 18 -5.80 -1.42 2.76
C SER A 18 -5.47 -2.02 1.40
N ASP A 19 -6.40 -1.97 0.47
CA ASP A 19 -6.33 -2.60 -0.84
C ASP A 19 -7.18 -1.85 -1.86
N PHE A 20 -6.83 -2.01 -3.14
CA PHE A 20 -7.53 -1.40 -4.25
C PHE A 20 -7.47 -2.28 -5.50
N VAL A 21 -8.64 -2.58 -6.07
CA VAL A 21 -8.75 -3.29 -7.35
C VAL A 21 -8.95 -2.28 -8.47
N MET A 22 -8.00 -2.22 -9.41
CA MET A 22 -8.07 -1.38 -10.60
C MET A 22 -8.70 -2.12 -11.78
N ASP A 23 -8.36 -3.39 -11.95
CA ASP A 23 -8.95 -4.28 -12.95
C ASP A 23 -9.09 -5.70 -12.38
N GLY A 24 -10.33 -6.13 -12.16
CA GLY A 24 -10.65 -7.46 -11.62
C GLY A 24 -10.82 -8.55 -12.68
N SER A 25 -10.53 -8.27 -13.95
CA SER A 25 -10.74 -9.22 -15.05
C SER A 25 -9.71 -10.37 -15.10
N GLN A 26 -8.55 -10.20 -14.44
CA GLN A 26 -7.47 -11.18 -14.44
C GLN A 26 -7.15 -11.70 -13.04
N PRO A 27 -6.79 -12.99 -12.89
CA PRO A 27 -6.34 -13.53 -11.62
C PRO A 27 -4.97 -12.96 -11.23
N LEU A 28 -4.73 -12.83 -9.92
CA LEU A 28 -3.43 -12.43 -9.39
C LEU A 28 -2.41 -13.55 -9.57
N ASP A 29 -1.31 -13.24 -10.25
CA ASP A 29 -0.17 -14.14 -10.44
C ASP A 29 0.99 -13.68 -9.54
N PRO A 30 1.48 -14.52 -8.61
CA PRO A 30 2.64 -14.19 -7.78
C PRO A 30 3.89 -13.80 -8.57
N ARG A 31 4.04 -14.29 -9.82
CA ARG A 31 5.15 -13.92 -10.72
C ARG A 31 5.01 -12.53 -11.32
N LYS A 32 3.81 -11.93 -11.25
CA LYS A 32 3.49 -10.57 -11.69
C LYS A 32 3.24 -9.62 -10.51
N THR A 33 3.47 -10.10 -9.28
CA THR A 33 3.27 -9.32 -8.06
C THR A 33 4.64 -8.85 -7.55
N ILE A 34 4.73 -7.57 -7.17
CA ILE A 34 5.95 -6.99 -6.61
C ILE A 34 5.73 -6.51 -5.18
N PHE A 35 6.81 -6.45 -4.39
CA PHE A 35 6.81 -5.82 -3.09
C PHE A 35 7.40 -4.40 -3.18
N VAL A 36 6.72 -3.42 -2.62
CA VAL A 36 7.18 -2.01 -2.60
C VAL A 36 7.45 -1.58 -1.17
N GLY A 37 8.73 -1.31 -0.86
CA GLY A 37 9.18 -0.79 0.43
C GLY A 37 9.56 0.69 0.35
N GLY A 38 9.81 1.32 1.52
CA GLY A 38 10.29 2.71 1.59
C GLY A 38 9.25 3.78 1.19
N VAL A 39 7.98 3.41 1.10
CA VAL A 39 6.89 4.33 0.76
C VAL A 39 6.64 5.38 1.87
N PRO A 40 6.19 6.60 1.50
CA PRO A 40 5.77 7.59 2.48
C PRO A 40 4.58 7.08 3.30
N ARG A 41 4.48 7.51 4.56
CA ARG A 41 3.30 7.25 5.39
C ARG A 41 2.50 8.53 5.62
N PRO A 42 1.15 8.52 5.54
CA PRO A 42 0.29 7.42 5.08
C PRO A 42 0.20 7.40 3.54
N LEU A 43 0.23 6.21 2.95
CA LEU A 43 -0.04 6.01 1.52
C LEU A 43 -1.21 5.02 1.41
N ARG A 44 -2.22 5.36 0.60
CA ARG A 44 -3.39 4.52 0.37
C ARG A 44 -3.16 3.60 -0.83
N ALA A 45 -3.76 2.42 -0.82
CA ALA A 45 -3.65 1.47 -1.94
C ALA A 45 -4.02 2.08 -3.30
N VAL A 46 -5.09 2.89 -3.34
CA VAL A 46 -5.51 3.60 -4.57
C VAL A 46 -4.45 4.56 -5.12
N GLU A 47 -3.72 5.25 -4.24
CA GLU A 47 -2.68 6.19 -4.64
C GLU A 47 -1.48 5.45 -5.22
N LEU A 48 -1.08 4.33 -4.58
CA LEU A 48 -0.04 3.46 -5.09
C LEU A 48 -0.41 2.89 -6.46
N ALA A 49 -1.64 2.37 -6.61
CA ALA A 49 -2.12 1.83 -7.87
C ALA A 49 -2.06 2.87 -9.00
N MET A 50 -2.58 4.08 -8.76
CA MET A 50 -2.59 5.15 -9.75
C MET A 50 -1.18 5.62 -10.16
N ILE A 51 -0.25 5.72 -9.20
CA ILE A 51 1.13 6.11 -9.50
C ILE A 51 1.81 5.04 -10.33
N MET A 52 1.68 3.77 -9.94
CA MET A 52 2.30 2.64 -10.62
C MET A 52 1.72 2.47 -12.03
N ASP A 53 0.40 2.60 -12.18
CA ASP A 53 -0.26 2.51 -13.49
C ASP A 53 0.15 3.66 -14.42
N ARG A 54 0.26 4.88 -13.89
CA ARG A 54 0.74 6.02 -14.69
C ARG A 54 2.18 5.84 -15.18
N LEU A 55 3.05 5.20 -14.40
CA LEU A 55 4.48 5.05 -14.71
C LEU A 55 4.79 3.82 -15.55
N TYR A 56 4.09 2.70 -15.30
CA TYR A 56 4.42 1.40 -15.86
C TYR A 56 3.25 0.73 -16.59
N GLY A 57 2.01 1.16 -16.32
CA GLY A 57 0.79 0.59 -16.86
C GLY A 57 0.48 -0.82 -16.35
N GLY A 58 -0.76 -1.26 -16.56
CA GLY A 58 -1.16 -2.65 -16.36
C GLY A 58 -1.24 -3.07 -14.89
N VAL A 59 -1.50 -2.13 -13.99
CA VAL A 59 -1.77 -2.44 -12.58
C VAL A 59 -3.19 -2.97 -12.46
N CYS A 60 -3.37 -4.16 -11.90
CA CYS A 60 -4.69 -4.74 -11.63
C CYS A 60 -5.11 -4.62 -10.16
N TYR A 61 -4.14 -4.58 -9.25
CA TYR A 61 -4.35 -4.61 -7.80
C TYR A 61 -3.19 -3.93 -7.07
N ALA A 62 -3.48 -3.23 -5.98
CA ALA A 62 -2.48 -2.70 -5.04
C ALA A 62 -2.95 -2.83 -3.59
#